data_AF-A0A1A7P013-F1
#
_entry.id   AF-A0A1A7P013-F1
#
_cell.length_a   1.000
_cell.length_b   1.000
_cell.length_c   1.000
_cell.angle_alpha   90.00
_cell.angle_beta   90.00
_cell.angle_gamma   90.00
#
_symmetry.space_group_name_H-M   'P 1'
#
loop_
_entity.id
_entity.type
_entity.pdbx_description
1 polymer ?
#
loop_
_entity_poly.entity_id
_entity_poly.type
_entity_poly.pdbx_seq_one_letter_code
_entity_poly.pdbx_strand_id
1 'polypeptide(L)'
;MKNVDIKVIKEELISAYHNKRILEFIQENYLNDRVEENLIAKALIELHNEHYVDVIALFNHSGEETENVDFYIISEFFGKIILNLDASVIDIITCINYFSLEENIGVSYNLLESLRQFCRQDYLRIKELYEFSISNINANIKYLKIAFLEGLCISESEYLDYLVQLLNSENETIKSELIFILGNIIYKTESNLNIIWQTIKKISKDSFSDELLAAGMHTIFSIYKQSSSFEIHFLNFLEEHIYYVGNKSISEALRILLFEQDKLTADIEKILLLVCECIKSADKEVIRLLDSVLKSFIVNGKYDKSITFLEKFFENNEYNISMTCFDTFIREIHNYKDIYLSNLLTRWFLSNNYQLQRCAYDLFYEFDSIKEFHIKFDNSLFDKKYINICLFLAKKSIGWFFYKPNIAISLIESVIVKASEQEIIDIKSLIFDYLFISYPDYINNYFEKLSKLDRKEDSKLKNIACCLLSEFYIYQDEIKKVYEFKDLEINNYDKFLFRKFLQKQFDRAKEKTEEQSILSLFCHKRVLLYGNEAIYVHTIDKQNSRRVIPVKSYNYPLNIPRLSYFNPCILNMTLSNFRKENI
;
A
#
# COMPACT_ATOMS: atom_id res chain seq x y z
N MET A 1 -18.38 -38.97 -3.74
CA MET A 1 -19.49 -39.93 -3.54
C MET A 1 -19.06 -41.10 -2.67
N LYS A 2 -18.88 -40.85 -1.37
CA LYS A 2 -19.26 -41.79 -0.32
C LYS A 2 -20.27 -41.02 0.52
N ASN A 3 -21.54 -41.44 0.54
CA ASN A 3 -22.47 -40.95 1.54
C ASN A 3 -21.99 -41.52 2.88
N VAL A 4 -21.14 -40.77 3.57
CA VAL A 4 -20.75 -41.09 4.94
C VAL A 4 -21.95 -40.72 5.82
N ASP A 5 -22.54 -41.72 6.47
CA ASP A 5 -23.68 -41.53 7.37
C ASP A 5 -23.21 -40.79 8.63
N ILE A 6 -23.94 -39.76 9.06
CA ILE A 6 -23.64 -38.95 10.24
C ILE A 6 -23.49 -39.81 11.51
N LYS A 7 -24.16 -40.97 11.57
CA LYS A 7 -24.01 -41.94 12.65
C LYS A 7 -22.59 -42.52 12.76
N VAL A 8 -21.96 -42.82 11.63
CA VAL A 8 -20.59 -43.37 11.61
C VAL A 8 -19.61 -42.30 12.08
N ILE A 9 -19.80 -41.06 11.66
CA ILE A 9 -18.98 -39.91 12.09
C ILE A 9 -19.13 -39.67 13.59
N LYS A 10 -20.34 -39.81 14.16
CA LYS A 10 -20.56 -39.71 15.61
C LYS A 10 -19.78 -40.76 16.40
N GLU A 11 -19.81 -42.03 15.96
CA GLU A 11 -19.06 -43.11 16.62
C GLU A 11 -17.55 -42.88 16.55
N GLU A 12 -17.04 -42.41 15.40
CA GLU A 12 -15.63 -42.04 15.22
C GLU A 12 -15.23 -40.87 16.13
N LEU A 13 -16.06 -39.82 16.22
CA LEU A 13 -15.83 -38.67 17.11
C LEU A 13 -15.83 -39.05 18.60
N ILE A 14 -16.74 -39.91 19.05
CA ILE A 14 -16.75 -40.43 20.42
C ILE A 14 -15.48 -41.25 20.69
N SER A 15 -15.06 -42.08 19.74
CA SER A 15 -13.81 -42.85 19.88
C SER A 15 -12.58 -41.95 19.95
N ALA A 16 -12.52 -40.89 19.14
CA ALA A 16 -11.45 -39.92 19.12
C ALA A 16 -11.44 -39.08 20.42
N TYR A 17 -12.62 -38.78 20.97
CA TYR A 17 -12.78 -38.11 22.25
C TYR A 17 -12.18 -38.93 23.41
N HIS A 18 -12.56 -40.21 23.54
CA HIS A 18 -12.02 -41.08 24.58
C HIS A 18 -10.50 -41.31 24.44
N ASN A 19 -9.98 -41.27 23.21
CA ASN A 19 -8.56 -41.42 22.92
C ASN A 19 -7.75 -40.11 23.01
N LYS A 20 -8.36 -38.99 23.40
CA LYS A 20 -7.73 -37.64 23.43
C LYS A 20 -7.18 -37.16 22.07
N ARG A 21 -7.69 -37.66 20.95
CA ARG A 21 -7.22 -37.33 19.58
C ARG A 21 -8.26 -36.59 18.74
N ILE A 22 -9.26 -36.00 19.38
CA ILE A 22 -10.37 -35.35 18.68
C ILE A 22 -9.93 -34.11 17.88
N LEU A 23 -8.93 -33.36 18.36
CA LEU A 23 -8.41 -32.18 17.66
C LEU A 23 -7.67 -32.56 16.36
N GLU A 24 -6.85 -33.62 16.42
CA GLU A 24 -6.18 -34.20 15.24
C GLU A 24 -7.21 -34.71 14.24
N PHE A 25 -8.24 -35.42 14.72
CA PHE A 25 -9.32 -35.94 13.88
C PHE A 25 -10.09 -34.81 13.17
N ILE A 26 -10.35 -33.69 13.87
CA ILE A 26 -10.98 -32.50 13.27
C ILE A 26 -10.06 -31.93 12.18
N GLN A 27 -8.78 -31.72 12.46
CA GLN A 27 -7.86 -31.13 11.47
C GLN A 27 -7.70 -31.98 10.21
N GLU A 28 -7.53 -33.31 10.36
CA GLU A 28 -7.33 -34.23 9.25
C GLU A 28 -8.56 -34.33 8.34
N ASN A 29 -9.77 -34.24 8.90
CA ASN A 29 -11.01 -34.49 8.17
C ASN A 29 -11.77 -33.21 7.78
N TYR A 30 -11.58 -32.10 8.50
CA TYR A 30 -12.34 -30.86 8.28
C TYR A 30 -12.08 -30.23 6.91
N LEU A 31 -10.84 -30.29 6.39
CA LEU A 31 -10.55 -29.75 5.05
C LEU A 31 -11.28 -30.50 3.93
N ASN A 32 -11.51 -31.79 4.11
CA ASN A 32 -12.27 -32.62 3.18
C ASN A 32 -13.80 -32.43 3.37
N ASP A 33 -14.26 -32.28 4.62
CA ASP A 33 -15.67 -32.08 4.99
C ASP A 33 -16.22 -30.68 4.61
N ARG A 34 -15.34 -29.68 4.38
CA ARG A 34 -15.75 -28.36 3.84
C ARG A 34 -16.46 -28.44 2.49
N VAL A 35 -16.18 -29.49 1.72
CA VAL A 35 -16.76 -29.70 0.38
C VAL A 35 -18.08 -30.50 0.45
N GLU A 36 -18.28 -31.29 1.51
CA GLU A 36 -19.42 -32.21 1.69
C GLU A 36 -20.22 -31.85 2.96
N GLU A 37 -21.15 -30.89 2.85
CA GLU A 37 -22.26 -30.63 3.80
C GLU A 37 -21.96 -30.32 5.30
N ASN A 38 -20.69 -30.14 5.70
CA ASN A 38 -20.25 -29.90 7.10
C ASN A 38 -20.80 -30.94 8.09
N LEU A 39 -20.65 -32.22 7.78
CA LEU A 39 -21.22 -33.31 8.58
C LEU A 39 -20.54 -33.47 9.95
N ILE A 40 -19.23 -33.19 10.03
CA ILE A 40 -18.46 -33.27 11.28
C ILE A 40 -18.95 -32.21 12.27
N ALA A 41 -19.18 -30.99 11.78
CA ALA A 41 -19.68 -29.90 12.61
C ALA A 41 -21.06 -30.24 13.21
N LYS A 42 -21.99 -30.74 12.39
CA LYS A 42 -23.32 -31.17 12.85
C LYS A 42 -23.26 -32.30 13.87
N ALA A 43 -22.46 -33.34 13.59
CA ALA A 43 -22.29 -34.47 14.49
C ALA A 43 -21.73 -34.05 15.86
N LEU A 44 -20.74 -33.15 15.87
CA LEU A 44 -20.11 -32.66 17.11
C LEU A 44 -21.06 -31.77 17.92
N ILE A 45 -21.86 -30.92 17.27
CA ILE A 45 -22.92 -30.12 17.92
C ILE A 45 -23.94 -31.05 18.59
N GLU A 46 -24.45 -32.06 17.86
CA GLU A 46 -25.43 -33.00 18.41
C GLU A 46 -24.86 -33.78 19.60
N LEU A 47 -23.61 -34.26 19.51
CA LEU A 47 -22.95 -34.97 20.61
C LEU A 47 -22.72 -34.07 21.83
N HIS A 48 -22.47 -32.79 21.63
CA HIS A 48 -22.34 -31.83 22.73
C HIS A 48 -23.66 -31.57 23.44
N ASN A 49 -24.69 -31.26 22.66
CA ASN A 49 -26.01 -30.91 23.17
C ASN A 49 -26.70 -32.15 23.80
N GLU A 50 -26.33 -33.36 23.40
CA GLU A 50 -26.75 -34.63 24.02
C GLU A 50 -25.87 -35.02 25.24
N HIS A 51 -24.87 -34.21 25.60
CA HIS A 51 -23.92 -34.42 26.70
C HIS A 51 -23.00 -35.66 26.57
N TYR A 52 -22.82 -36.19 25.36
CA TYR A 52 -21.88 -37.28 25.10
C TYR A 52 -20.42 -36.79 24.99
N VAL A 53 -20.21 -35.54 24.55
CA VAL A 53 -18.89 -34.93 24.40
C VAL A 53 -18.92 -33.50 24.94
N ASP A 54 -18.00 -33.14 25.84
CA ASP A 54 -17.87 -31.76 26.29
C ASP A 54 -16.89 -31.00 25.38
N VAL A 55 -17.45 -30.37 24.36
CA VAL A 55 -16.71 -29.59 23.35
C VAL A 55 -16.04 -28.37 23.98
N ILE A 56 -16.66 -27.75 25.00
CA ILE A 56 -16.11 -26.59 25.69
C ILE A 56 -14.87 -27.01 26.48
N ALA A 57 -14.97 -28.09 27.27
CA ALA A 57 -13.83 -28.60 28.03
C ALA A 57 -12.66 -29.00 27.12
N LEU A 58 -12.94 -29.57 25.94
CA LEU A 58 -11.92 -29.90 24.94
C LEU A 58 -11.13 -28.68 24.47
N PHE A 59 -11.82 -27.60 24.13
CA PHE A 59 -11.18 -26.38 23.63
C PHE A 59 -10.61 -25.50 24.75
N ASN A 60 -10.97 -25.75 26.02
CA ASN A 60 -10.41 -25.07 27.19
C ASN A 60 -9.18 -25.77 27.81
N HIS A 61 -8.90 -27.05 27.49
CA HIS A 61 -7.85 -27.85 28.13
C HIS A 61 -6.93 -28.60 27.14
N SER A 62 -6.44 -27.95 26.08
CA SER A 62 -5.37 -28.52 25.25
C SER A 62 -3.96 -28.22 25.79
N GLY A 63 -3.76 -28.45 27.09
CA GLY A 63 -2.47 -28.27 27.77
C GLY A 63 -1.50 -29.46 27.67
N GLU A 64 -1.84 -30.51 26.92
CA GLU A 64 -0.94 -31.65 26.65
C GLU A 64 -0.46 -31.57 25.21
N GLU A 65 0.85 -31.38 25.03
CA GLU A 65 1.65 -31.30 23.79
C GLU A 65 0.99 -31.89 22.52
N THR A 66 0.17 -31.09 21.83
CA THR A 66 -0.28 -31.39 20.47
C THR A 66 0.66 -30.72 19.46
N GLU A 67 1.90 -31.22 19.36
CA GLU A 67 2.98 -30.63 18.53
C GLU A 67 2.65 -30.50 17.02
N ASN A 68 1.54 -31.07 16.54
CA ASN A 68 1.13 -31.08 15.13
C ASN A 68 -0.25 -30.47 14.84
N VAL A 69 -0.87 -29.81 15.82
CA VAL A 69 -2.21 -29.26 15.64
C VAL A 69 -2.17 -27.82 15.13
N ASP A 70 -2.79 -27.58 13.96
CA ASP A 70 -2.96 -26.24 13.38
C ASP A 70 -4.14 -25.53 14.06
N PHE A 71 -3.81 -24.69 15.04
CA PHE A 71 -4.79 -23.92 15.81
C PHE A 71 -5.64 -22.98 14.96
N TYR A 72 -5.16 -22.52 13.80
CA TYR A 72 -5.96 -21.69 12.90
C TYR A 72 -7.12 -22.48 12.28
N ILE A 73 -6.86 -23.72 11.88
CA ILE A 73 -7.89 -24.61 11.32
C ILE A 73 -8.94 -24.94 12.39
N ILE A 74 -8.49 -25.14 13.62
CA ILE A 74 -9.37 -25.42 14.76
C ILE A 74 -10.18 -24.19 15.15
N SER A 75 -9.57 -23.00 15.22
CA SER A 75 -10.28 -21.77 15.57
C SER A 75 -11.35 -21.43 14.52
N GLU A 76 -11.07 -21.67 13.24
CA GLU A 76 -12.07 -21.54 12.17
C GLU A 76 -13.20 -22.58 12.29
N PHE A 77 -12.89 -23.82 12.65
CA PHE A 77 -13.90 -24.86 12.90
C PHE A 77 -14.77 -24.51 14.11
N PHE A 78 -14.16 -24.06 15.21
CA PHE A 78 -14.85 -23.64 16.42
C PHE A 78 -15.85 -22.51 16.12
N GLY A 79 -15.42 -21.49 15.36
CA GLY A 79 -16.31 -20.39 14.92
C GLY A 79 -17.61 -20.88 14.25
N LYS A 80 -17.55 -21.97 13.47
CA LYS A 80 -18.74 -22.52 12.81
C LYS A 80 -19.70 -23.24 13.75
N ILE A 81 -19.20 -23.89 14.79
CA ILE A 81 -20.04 -24.69 15.70
C ILE A 81 -20.68 -23.85 16.79
N ILE A 82 -20.02 -22.76 17.24
CA ILE A 82 -20.46 -21.89 18.34
C ILE A 82 -21.95 -21.55 18.27
N LEU A 83 -22.46 -21.21 17.08
CA LEU A 83 -23.84 -20.77 16.88
C LEU A 83 -24.93 -21.73 17.38
N ASN A 84 -24.63 -23.03 17.44
CA ASN A 84 -25.62 -24.06 17.77
C ASN A 84 -25.23 -24.90 18.99
N LEU A 85 -24.17 -24.54 19.70
CA LEU A 85 -23.78 -25.19 20.95
C LEU A 85 -24.69 -24.73 22.09
N ASP A 86 -25.11 -25.68 22.93
CA ASP A 86 -25.75 -25.39 24.21
C ASP A 86 -24.70 -25.10 25.28
N ALA A 87 -24.21 -23.86 25.28
CA ALA A 87 -23.09 -23.39 26.09
C ALA A 87 -23.39 -22.04 26.75
N SER A 88 -22.75 -21.76 27.90
CA SER A 88 -22.80 -20.41 28.48
C SER A 88 -21.92 -19.44 27.68
N VAL A 89 -22.20 -18.14 27.79
CA VAL A 89 -21.41 -17.12 27.10
C VAL A 89 -19.99 -17.07 27.66
N ILE A 90 -19.85 -17.21 28.99
CA ILE A 90 -18.56 -17.18 29.67
C ILE A 90 -17.67 -18.33 29.18
N ASP A 91 -18.23 -19.51 29.04
CA ASP A 91 -17.50 -20.69 28.55
C ASP A 91 -16.95 -20.47 27.13
N ILE A 92 -17.77 -19.93 26.22
CA ILE A 92 -17.31 -19.60 24.86
C ILE A 92 -16.21 -18.54 24.88
N ILE A 93 -16.33 -17.51 25.72
CA ILE A 93 -15.29 -16.47 25.87
C ILE A 93 -13.99 -17.07 26.37
N THR A 94 -14.04 -18.03 27.30
CA THR A 94 -12.82 -18.70 27.80
C THR A 94 -12.11 -19.44 26.67
N CYS A 95 -12.85 -20.17 25.81
CA CYS A 95 -12.28 -20.81 24.62
C CYS A 95 -11.67 -19.79 23.64
N ILE A 96 -12.38 -18.69 23.36
CA ILE A 96 -11.90 -17.64 22.44
C ILE A 96 -10.62 -16.98 22.97
N ASN A 97 -10.55 -16.69 24.26
CA ASN A 97 -9.34 -16.15 24.88
C ASN A 97 -8.19 -17.15 24.83
N TYR A 98 -8.47 -18.45 25.03
CA TYR A 98 -7.47 -19.51 24.91
C TYR A 98 -6.86 -19.55 23.50
N PHE A 99 -7.68 -19.56 22.44
CA PHE A 99 -7.17 -19.51 21.06
C PHE A 99 -6.30 -18.29 20.79
N SER A 100 -6.67 -17.13 21.35
CA SER A 100 -5.88 -15.90 21.15
C SER A 100 -4.50 -15.93 21.83
N LEU A 101 -4.34 -16.73 22.88
CA LEU A 101 -3.06 -16.92 23.57
C LEU A 101 -2.15 -17.89 22.79
N GLU A 102 -2.71 -18.98 22.28
CA GLU A 102 -1.95 -19.98 21.50
C GLU A 102 -1.51 -19.44 20.12
N GLU A 103 -2.36 -18.68 19.43
CA GLU A 103 -2.03 -18.14 18.10
C GLU A 103 -1.02 -16.97 18.16
N ASN A 104 -0.78 -16.34 19.33
CA ASN A 104 0.05 -15.13 19.51
C ASN A 104 -0.30 -13.94 18.58
N ILE A 105 -1.45 -13.98 17.89
CA ILE A 105 -1.87 -13.02 16.86
C ILE A 105 -3.07 -12.16 17.35
N GLY A 106 -3.57 -12.42 18.57
CA GLY A 106 -4.79 -11.81 19.11
C GLY A 106 -6.04 -12.58 18.71
N VAL A 107 -7.23 -12.08 19.06
CA VAL A 107 -8.48 -12.78 18.75
C VAL A 107 -8.84 -12.62 17.26
N SER A 108 -9.05 -13.74 16.58
CA SER A 108 -9.53 -13.77 15.19
C SER A 108 -10.88 -13.05 15.02
N TYR A 109 -10.99 -12.21 13.99
CA TYR A 109 -12.24 -11.52 13.63
C TYR A 109 -13.41 -12.49 13.43
N ASN A 110 -13.15 -13.65 12.82
CA ASN A 110 -14.18 -14.66 12.55
C ASN A 110 -14.79 -15.23 13.84
N LEU A 111 -13.98 -15.40 14.88
CA LEU A 111 -14.45 -15.85 16.19
C LEU A 111 -15.32 -14.80 16.88
N LEU A 112 -14.91 -13.52 16.82
CA LEU A 112 -15.71 -12.42 17.38
C LEU A 112 -17.05 -12.27 16.65
N GLU A 113 -17.07 -12.42 15.33
CA GLU A 113 -18.32 -12.39 14.55
C GLU A 113 -19.22 -13.61 14.86
N SER A 114 -18.62 -14.78 15.09
CA SER A 114 -19.37 -15.98 15.51
C SER A 114 -19.98 -15.82 16.91
N LEU A 115 -19.22 -15.26 17.86
CA LEU A 115 -19.71 -14.90 19.20
C LEU A 115 -20.86 -13.89 19.12
N ARG A 116 -20.71 -12.85 18.29
CA ARG A 116 -21.74 -11.85 18.05
C ARG A 116 -23.05 -12.47 17.58
N GLN A 117 -22.99 -13.35 16.58
CA GLN A 117 -24.16 -14.06 16.07
C GLN A 117 -24.77 -15.02 17.11
N PHE A 118 -23.95 -15.68 17.93
CA PHE A 118 -24.42 -16.53 19.03
C PHE A 118 -25.18 -15.75 20.11
N CYS A 119 -24.66 -14.58 20.51
CA CYS A 119 -25.34 -13.70 21.46
C CYS A 119 -26.64 -13.15 20.89
N ARG A 120 -26.71 -12.86 19.59
CA ARG A 120 -27.92 -12.33 18.94
C ARG A 120 -29.15 -13.26 19.02
N GLN A 121 -28.95 -14.57 19.20
CA GLN A 121 -30.04 -15.55 19.27
C GLN A 121 -30.87 -15.45 20.56
N ASP A 122 -30.28 -14.99 21.66
CA ASP A 122 -30.94 -14.91 22.97
C ASP A 122 -30.50 -13.66 23.74
N TYR A 123 -31.48 -12.85 24.15
CA TYR A 123 -31.26 -11.64 24.94
C TYR A 123 -30.52 -11.92 26.26
N LEU A 124 -30.76 -13.07 26.90
CA LEU A 124 -30.06 -13.44 28.14
C LEU A 124 -28.55 -13.55 27.92
N ARG A 125 -28.12 -14.04 26.76
CA ARG A 125 -26.70 -14.14 26.39
C ARG A 125 -26.06 -12.76 26.22
N ILE A 126 -26.79 -11.79 25.68
CA ILE A 126 -26.27 -10.41 25.55
C ILE A 126 -26.11 -9.78 26.93
N LYS A 127 -27.05 -10.05 27.85
CA LYS A 127 -26.96 -9.58 29.23
C LYS A 127 -25.79 -10.23 29.98
N GLU A 128 -25.60 -11.54 29.83
CA GLU A 128 -24.45 -12.26 30.40
C GLU A 128 -23.12 -11.71 29.85
N LEU A 129 -23.04 -11.47 28.53
CA LEU A 129 -21.87 -10.87 27.87
C LEU A 129 -21.56 -9.47 28.44
N TYR A 130 -22.60 -8.67 28.65
CA TYR A 130 -22.48 -7.33 29.23
C TYR A 130 -21.97 -7.37 30.68
N GLU A 131 -22.57 -8.20 31.54
CA GLU A 131 -22.17 -8.37 32.94
C GLU A 131 -20.72 -8.85 33.05
N PHE A 132 -20.33 -9.84 32.22
CA PHE A 132 -18.95 -10.29 32.13
C PHE A 132 -18.00 -9.17 31.68
N SER A 133 -18.40 -8.37 30.69
CA SER A 133 -17.56 -7.30 30.15
C SER A 133 -17.33 -6.17 31.16
N ILE A 134 -18.33 -5.85 31.99
CA ILE A 134 -18.20 -4.81 33.02
C ILE A 134 -17.31 -5.23 34.18
N SER A 135 -17.24 -6.52 34.50
CA SER A 135 -16.40 -7.03 35.59
C SER A 135 -14.91 -6.63 35.45
N ASN A 136 -14.42 -6.48 34.21
CA ASN A 136 -13.10 -5.94 33.89
C ASN A 136 -13.09 -5.27 32.51
N ILE A 137 -13.57 -4.03 32.46
CA ILE A 137 -13.75 -3.29 31.19
C ILE A 137 -12.45 -3.21 30.37
N ASN A 138 -11.31 -2.97 31.02
CA ASN A 138 -10.03 -2.82 30.32
C ASN A 138 -9.63 -4.10 29.55
N ALA A 139 -9.81 -5.27 30.16
CA ALA A 139 -9.46 -6.54 29.52
C ALA A 139 -10.53 -7.00 28.50
N ASN A 140 -11.79 -6.62 28.73
CA ASN A 140 -12.95 -7.15 28.02
C ASN A 140 -13.61 -6.16 27.04
N ILE A 141 -12.92 -5.08 26.67
CA ILE A 141 -13.50 -4.00 25.84
C ILE A 141 -14.03 -4.50 24.48
N LYS A 142 -13.35 -5.51 23.89
CA LYS A 142 -13.78 -6.18 22.65
C LYS A 142 -15.14 -6.87 22.79
N TYR A 143 -15.43 -7.43 23.96
CA TYR A 143 -16.71 -8.08 24.28
C TYR A 143 -17.78 -7.05 24.62
N LEU A 144 -17.40 -5.98 25.32
CA LEU A 144 -18.28 -4.86 25.62
C LEU A 144 -18.85 -4.22 24.34
N LYS A 145 -18.00 -4.08 23.31
CA LYS A 145 -18.41 -3.62 21.99
C LYS A 145 -19.51 -4.49 21.37
N ILE A 146 -19.35 -5.82 21.42
CA ILE A 146 -20.35 -6.76 20.91
C ILE A 146 -21.66 -6.65 21.72
N ALA A 147 -21.57 -6.62 23.05
CA ALA A 147 -22.73 -6.52 23.94
C ALA A 147 -23.56 -5.26 23.64
N PHE A 148 -22.92 -4.12 23.42
CA PHE A 148 -23.62 -2.88 23.10
C PHE A 148 -24.21 -2.87 21.69
N LEU A 149 -23.46 -3.32 20.68
CA LEU A 149 -23.95 -3.35 19.30
C LEU A 149 -25.21 -4.22 19.18
N GLU A 150 -25.22 -5.41 19.81
CA GLU A 150 -26.37 -6.30 19.75
C GLU A 150 -27.49 -5.91 20.73
N GLY A 151 -27.12 -5.46 21.94
CA GLY A 151 -28.09 -5.03 22.96
C GLY A 151 -28.94 -3.84 22.51
N LEU A 152 -28.34 -2.87 21.82
CA LEU A 152 -29.04 -1.70 21.28
C LEU A 152 -30.02 -2.06 20.16
N CYS A 153 -29.78 -3.14 19.40
CA CYS A 153 -30.74 -3.61 18.41
C CYS A 153 -32.03 -4.14 19.05
N ILE A 154 -31.95 -4.68 20.27
CA ILE A 154 -33.07 -5.28 20.99
C ILE A 154 -33.77 -4.24 21.88
N SER A 155 -33.02 -3.55 22.73
CA SER A 155 -33.52 -2.61 23.75
C SER A 155 -32.71 -1.30 23.68
N GLU A 156 -33.03 -0.48 22.68
CA GLU A 156 -32.30 0.76 22.38
C GLU A 156 -32.22 1.70 23.59
N SER A 157 -33.32 1.91 24.32
CA SER A 157 -33.35 2.83 25.48
C SER A 157 -32.50 2.33 26.66
N GLU A 158 -32.59 1.04 26.99
CA GLU A 158 -31.90 0.45 28.14
C GLU A 158 -30.37 0.46 27.97
N TYR A 159 -29.91 0.02 26.80
CA TYR A 159 -28.47 -0.03 26.51
C TYR A 159 -27.88 1.36 26.23
N LEU A 160 -28.69 2.32 25.75
CA LEU A 160 -28.27 3.72 25.69
C LEU A 160 -28.06 4.30 27.09
N ASP A 161 -28.97 4.04 28.03
CA ASP A 161 -28.82 4.50 29.41
C ASP A 161 -27.58 3.90 30.07
N TYR A 162 -27.32 2.60 29.85
CA TYR A 162 -26.10 1.94 30.32
C TYR A 162 -24.82 2.56 29.72
N LEU A 163 -24.81 2.85 28.42
CA LEU A 163 -23.69 3.53 27.77
C LEU A 163 -23.44 4.92 28.36
N VAL A 164 -24.49 5.73 28.50
CA VAL A 164 -24.38 7.08 29.05
C VAL A 164 -23.89 7.07 30.50
N GLN A 165 -24.27 6.06 31.29
CA GLN A 165 -23.75 5.89 32.64
C GLN A 165 -22.25 5.56 32.65
N LEU A 166 -21.80 4.62 31.80
CA LEU A 166 -20.39 4.23 31.70
C LEU A 166 -19.48 5.34 31.15
N LEU A 167 -20.02 6.26 30.35
CA LEU A 167 -19.28 7.43 29.86
C LEU A 167 -18.87 8.41 30.97
N ASN A 168 -19.47 8.32 32.16
CA ASN A 168 -19.03 9.07 33.34
C ASN A 168 -17.81 8.45 34.06
N SER A 169 -17.24 7.36 33.55
CA SER A 169 -16.02 6.75 34.10
C SER A 169 -14.82 7.71 34.02
N GLU A 170 -13.78 7.52 34.84
CA GLU A 170 -12.58 8.40 34.81
C GLU A 170 -11.60 8.03 33.69
N ASN A 171 -11.66 6.80 33.16
CA ASN A 171 -10.69 6.30 32.19
C ASN A 171 -11.00 6.78 30.76
N GLU A 172 -10.11 7.63 30.24
CA GLU A 172 -10.21 8.23 28.90
C GLU A 172 -10.20 7.20 27.75
N THR A 173 -9.42 6.12 27.88
CA THR A 173 -9.39 5.05 26.85
C THR A 173 -10.70 4.29 26.77
N ILE A 174 -11.38 4.10 27.90
CA ILE A 174 -12.73 3.52 27.92
C ILE A 174 -13.71 4.51 27.30
N LYS A 175 -13.63 5.80 27.67
CA LYS A 175 -14.50 6.83 27.08
C LYS A 175 -14.39 6.88 25.57
N SER A 176 -13.18 6.91 25.00
CA SER A 176 -13.00 7.00 23.55
C SER A 176 -13.59 5.79 22.83
N GLU A 177 -13.38 4.57 23.34
CA GLU A 177 -13.97 3.36 22.77
C GLU A 177 -15.50 3.33 22.89
N LEU A 178 -16.05 3.74 24.04
CA LEU A 178 -17.51 3.85 24.21
C LEU A 178 -18.12 4.90 23.28
N ILE A 179 -17.47 6.05 23.11
CA ILE A 179 -17.89 7.06 22.13
C ILE A 179 -17.82 6.48 20.73
N PHE A 180 -16.75 5.77 20.37
CA PHE A 180 -16.61 5.14 19.06
C PHE A 180 -17.71 4.09 18.80
N ILE A 181 -18.10 3.32 19.83
CA ILE A 181 -19.22 2.38 19.73
C ILE A 181 -20.51 3.11 19.37
N LEU A 182 -20.81 4.28 19.98
CA LEU A 182 -21.98 5.10 19.65
C LEU A 182 -22.05 5.47 18.16
N GLY A 183 -20.91 5.65 17.50
CA GLY A 183 -20.84 5.94 16.07
C GLY A 183 -21.22 4.78 15.16
N ASN A 184 -21.19 3.54 15.66
CA ASN A 184 -21.46 2.34 14.87
C ASN A 184 -22.93 1.89 14.91
N ILE A 185 -23.80 2.63 15.60
CA ILE A 185 -25.22 2.29 15.77
C ILE A 185 -26.09 3.09 14.82
N ILE A 186 -27.11 2.41 14.28
CA ILE A 186 -28.19 3.03 13.50
C ILE A 186 -29.36 3.31 14.44
N TYR A 187 -29.66 4.58 14.66
CA TYR A 187 -30.68 5.03 15.60
C TYR A 187 -32.03 5.18 14.90
N LYS A 188 -33.12 4.82 15.60
CA LYS A 188 -34.47 4.90 15.04
C LYS A 188 -35.07 6.31 15.11
N THR A 189 -34.60 7.14 16.04
CA THR A 189 -35.17 8.46 16.32
C THR A 189 -34.11 9.55 16.41
N GLU A 190 -34.44 10.74 15.90
CA GLU A 190 -33.57 11.92 16.00
C GLU A 190 -33.42 12.43 17.43
N SER A 191 -34.34 12.07 18.35
CA SER A 191 -34.19 12.34 19.79
C SER A 191 -32.95 11.67 20.37
N ASN A 192 -32.66 10.44 19.95
CA ASN A 192 -31.52 9.66 20.47
C ASN A 192 -30.20 10.21 19.92
N LEU A 193 -30.18 10.62 18.65
CA LEU A 193 -29.05 11.35 18.06
C LEU A 193 -28.72 12.63 18.84
N ASN A 194 -29.74 13.39 19.25
CA ASN A 194 -29.57 14.59 20.06
C ASN A 194 -29.02 14.29 21.45
N ILE A 195 -29.48 13.22 22.12
CA ILE A 195 -28.94 12.80 23.42
C ILE A 195 -27.45 12.51 23.31
N ILE A 196 -27.03 11.78 22.27
CA ILE A 196 -25.63 11.43 22.05
C ILE A 196 -24.77 12.67 21.81
N TRP A 197 -25.24 13.57 20.94
CA TRP A 197 -24.56 14.84 20.71
C TRP A 197 -24.36 15.63 22.00
N GLN A 198 -25.41 15.76 22.83
CA GLN A 198 -25.31 16.47 24.10
C GLN A 198 -24.34 15.78 25.07
N THR A 199 -24.31 14.45 25.09
CA THR A 199 -23.35 13.68 25.90
C THR A 199 -21.91 13.92 25.44
N ILE A 200 -21.63 13.83 24.14
CA ILE A 200 -20.29 14.09 23.59
C ILE A 200 -19.87 15.53 23.88
N LYS A 201 -20.77 16.50 23.67
CA LYS A 201 -20.52 17.93 23.94
C LYS A 201 -20.27 18.21 25.42
N LYS A 202 -20.85 17.42 26.33
CA LYS A 202 -20.57 17.53 27.77
C LYS A 202 -19.17 17.01 28.08
N ILE A 203 -18.83 15.82 27.57
CA ILE A 203 -17.51 15.21 27.77
C ILE A 203 -16.40 16.12 27.23
N SER A 204 -16.64 16.76 26.10
CA SER A 204 -15.64 17.61 25.45
C SER A 204 -15.24 18.86 26.24
N LYS A 205 -16.04 19.26 27.25
CA LYS A 205 -15.75 20.43 28.10
C LYS A 205 -14.83 20.13 29.29
N ASP A 206 -14.78 18.88 29.75
CA ASP A 206 -14.13 18.54 31.02
C ASP A 206 -12.64 18.21 30.82
N SER A 207 -12.31 17.40 29.81
CA SER A 207 -10.93 17.13 29.37
C SER A 207 -10.95 16.51 27.97
N PHE A 208 -10.00 16.88 27.10
CA PHE A 208 -10.01 16.43 25.72
C PHE A 208 -8.62 16.00 25.24
N SER A 209 -8.56 14.91 24.47
CA SER A 209 -7.35 14.30 23.89
C SER A 209 -7.56 13.97 22.42
N ASP A 210 -6.48 13.60 21.74
CA ASP A 210 -6.52 13.10 20.36
C ASP A 210 -7.41 11.84 20.22
N GLU A 211 -7.39 10.95 21.21
CA GLU A 211 -8.25 9.77 21.28
C GLU A 211 -9.73 10.13 21.31
N LEU A 212 -10.11 11.06 22.18
CA LEU A 212 -11.50 11.52 22.29
C LEU A 212 -11.94 12.31 21.07
N LEU A 213 -11.03 13.08 20.47
CA LEU A 213 -11.29 13.78 19.22
C LEU A 213 -11.58 12.79 18.09
N ALA A 214 -10.73 11.78 17.90
CA ALA A 214 -10.92 10.76 16.88
C ALA A 214 -12.25 10.01 17.06
N ALA A 215 -12.55 9.58 18.28
CA ALA A 215 -13.81 8.90 18.58
C ALA A 215 -15.03 9.81 18.37
N GLY A 216 -14.95 11.08 18.80
CA GLY A 216 -16.02 12.06 18.61
C GLY A 216 -16.24 12.38 17.13
N MET A 217 -15.17 12.54 16.35
CA MET A 217 -15.23 12.73 14.90
C MET A 217 -15.96 11.58 14.23
N HIS A 218 -15.55 10.34 14.51
CA HIS A 218 -16.20 9.14 14.00
C HIS A 218 -17.70 9.16 14.28
N THR A 219 -18.07 9.40 15.54
CA THR A 219 -19.45 9.29 16.01
C THR A 219 -20.34 10.40 15.49
N ILE A 220 -19.88 11.65 15.55
CA ILE A 220 -20.67 12.78 15.06
C ILE A 220 -20.81 12.71 13.54
N PHE A 221 -19.77 12.26 12.82
CA PHE A 221 -19.87 12.04 11.38
C PHE A 221 -20.87 10.92 11.04
N SER A 222 -20.87 9.83 11.79
CA SER A 222 -21.86 8.76 11.64
C SER A 222 -23.29 9.19 11.96
N ILE A 223 -23.47 10.12 12.91
CA ILE A 223 -24.76 10.77 13.19
C ILE A 223 -25.17 11.66 12.00
N TYR A 224 -24.25 12.47 11.47
CA TYR A 224 -24.48 13.28 10.28
C TYR A 224 -24.92 12.44 9.07
N LYS A 225 -24.31 11.26 8.88
CA LYS A 225 -24.73 10.31 7.83
C LYS A 225 -26.17 9.83 7.97
N GLN A 226 -26.70 9.79 9.19
CA GLN A 226 -28.08 9.39 9.48
C GLN A 226 -29.06 10.57 9.38
N SER A 227 -28.62 11.77 9.77
CA SER A 227 -29.40 12.99 9.66
C SER A 227 -28.52 14.19 9.29
N SER A 228 -28.80 14.79 8.13
CA SER A 228 -28.05 15.94 7.61
C SER A 228 -28.15 17.19 8.48
N SER A 229 -29.12 17.25 9.42
CA SER A 229 -29.26 18.37 10.38
C SER A 229 -28.04 18.52 11.29
N PHE A 230 -27.21 17.48 11.43
CA PHE A 230 -26.02 17.46 12.28
C PHE A 230 -24.72 17.93 11.59
N GLU A 231 -24.78 18.34 10.32
CA GLU A 231 -23.60 18.87 9.61
C GLU A 231 -22.93 20.01 10.38
N ILE A 232 -23.71 20.99 10.82
CA ILE A 232 -23.18 22.15 11.56
C ILE A 232 -22.59 21.75 12.92
N HIS A 233 -23.10 20.67 13.53
CA HIS A 233 -22.57 20.13 14.78
C HIS A 233 -21.21 19.48 14.55
N PHE A 234 -21.02 18.76 13.45
CA PHE A 234 -19.74 18.20 13.07
C PHE A 234 -18.69 19.29 12.81
N LEU A 235 -19.05 20.32 12.03
CA LEU A 235 -18.16 21.44 11.73
C LEU A 235 -17.74 22.18 13.00
N ASN A 236 -18.71 22.58 13.83
CA ASN A 236 -18.42 23.29 15.08
C ASN A 236 -17.58 22.44 16.04
N PHE A 237 -17.83 21.13 16.11
CA PHE A 237 -17.06 20.23 16.94
C PHE A 237 -15.58 20.19 16.53
N LEU A 238 -15.29 20.12 15.23
CA LEU A 238 -13.91 20.15 14.75
C LEU A 238 -13.24 21.50 14.98
N GLU A 239 -13.94 22.61 14.72
CA GLU A 239 -13.41 23.95 14.95
C GLU A 239 -13.06 24.20 16.43
N GLU A 240 -13.92 23.75 17.36
CA GLU A 240 -13.70 23.90 18.81
C GLU A 240 -12.49 23.08 19.32
N HIS A 241 -12.18 21.94 18.67
CA HIS A 241 -11.20 20.97 19.20
C HIS A 241 -9.97 20.77 18.30
N ILE A 242 -9.77 21.62 17.28
CA ILE A 242 -8.66 21.49 16.31
C ILE A 242 -7.27 21.51 16.96
N TYR A 243 -7.14 22.11 18.15
CA TYR A 243 -5.87 22.16 18.88
C TYR A 243 -5.43 20.82 19.48
N TYR A 244 -6.35 19.85 19.60
CA TYR A 244 -6.09 18.51 20.14
C TYR A 244 -5.74 17.47 19.06
N VAL A 245 -5.57 17.91 17.81
CA VAL A 245 -5.26 17.03 16.68
C VAL A 245 -3.91 16.33 16.87
N GLY A 246 -3.94 15.01 16.76
CA GLY A 246 -2.80 14.11 16.74
C GLY A 246 -2.97 12.98 15.72
N ASN A 247 -2.16 11.93 15.82
CA ASN A 247 -2.14 10.86 14.81
C ASN A 247 -3.47 10.11 14.70
N LYS A 248 -4.24 9.96 15.80
CA LYS A 248 -5.52 9.21 15.79
C LYS A 248 -6.63 10.00 15.11
N SER A 249 -6.79 11.28 15.43
CA SER A 249 -7.78 12.14 14.76
C SER A 249 -7.46 12.35 13.29
N ILE A 250 -6.19 12.48 12.93
CA ILE A 250 -5.74 12.49 11.52
C ILE A 250 -6.11 11.17 10.83
N SER A 251 -5.82 10.03 11.45
CA SER A 251 -6.14 8.72 10.86
C SER A 251 -7.65 8.57 10.63
N GLU A 252 -8.47 9.06 11.55
CA GLU A 252 -9.92 9.03 11.39
C GLU A 252 -10.40 10.00 10.30
N ALA A 253 -9.83 11.21 10.23
CA ALA A 253 -10.11 12.16 9.15
C ALA A 253 -9.82 11.55 7.77
N LEU A 254 -8.67 10.87 7.63
CA LEU A 254 -8.28 10.16 6.41
C LEU A 254 -9.23 9.00 6.09
N ARG A 255 -9.69 8.25 7.09
CA ARG A 255 -10.68 7.17 6.87
C ARG A 255 -12.02 7.71 6.40
N ILE A 256 -12.50 8.79 6.99
CA ILE A 256 -13.73 9.48 6.54
C ILE A 256 -13.56 9.95 5.10
N LEU A 257 -12.44 10.61 4.79
CA LEU A 257 -12.11 11.04 3.42
C LEU A 257 -11.97 9.88 2.44
N LEU A 258 -11.55 8.69 2.87
CA LEU A 258 -11.36 7.53 2.00
C LEU A 258 -12.67 6.80 1.70
N PHE A 259 -13.46 6.51 2.73
CA PHE A 259 -14.59 5.59 2.63
C PHE A 259 -15.95 6.28 2.39
N GLU A 260 -16.07 7.58 2.63
CA GLU A 260 -17.38 8.26 2.69
C GLU A 260 -17.49 9.44 1.71
N GLN A 261 -16.68 9.44 0.64
CA GLN A 261 -16.57 10.57 -0.31
C GLN A 261 -17.89 11.03 -0.92
N ASP A 262 -18.79 10.09 -1.21
CA ASP A 262 -20.09 10.40 -1.83
C ASP A 262 -21.05 11.14 -0.89
N LYS A 263 -20.76 11.16 0.42
CA LYS A 263 -21.61 11.77 1.47
C LYS A 263 -21.01 13.05 2.05
N LEU A 264 -19.83 13.47 1.58
CA LEU A 264 -19.17 14.67 2.07
C LEU A 264 -19.73 15.92 1.37
N THR A 265 -20.15 16.89 2.16
CA THR A 265 -20.32 18.26 1.65
C THR A 265 -18.95 18.91 1.45
N ALA A 266 -18.92 19.99 0.67
CA ALA A 266 -17.68 20.72 0.39
C ALA A 266 -17.04 21.28 1.68
N ASP A 267 -17.84 21.68 2.66
CA ASP A 267 -17.37 22.24 3.92
C ASP A 267 -16.76 21.17 4.84
N ILE A 268 -17.40 19.99 4.92
CA ILE A 268 -16.85 18.84 5.65
C ILE A 268 -15.52 18.38 5.02
N GLU A 269 -15.47 18.23 3.69
CA GLU A 269 -14.24 17.84 2.99
C GLU A 269 -13.11 18.84 3.29
N LYS A 270 -13.42 20.15 3.28
CA LYS A 270 -12.45 21.21 3.55
C LYS A 270 -11.89 21.13 4.97
N ILE A 271 -12.74 20.97 6.00
CA ILE A 271 -12.26 20.92 7.38
C ILE A 271 -11.46 19.65 7.67
N LEU A 272 -11.83 18.51 7.07
CA LEU A 272 -11.07 17.27 7.19
C LEU A 272 -9.69 17.40 6.55
N LEU A 273 -9.58 18.06 5.39
CA LEU A 273 -8.28 18.35 4.78
C LEU A 273 -7.43 19.27 5.65
N LEU A 274 -8.02 20.27 6.33
CA LEU A 274 -7.30 21.10 7.30
C LEU A 274 -6.75 20.28 8.47
N VAL A 275 -7.50 19.31 9.00
CA VAL A 275 -6.99 18.37 10.01
C VAL A 275 -5.81 17.56 9.46
N CYS A 276 -5.88 17.12 8.21
CA CYS A 276 -4.78 16.38 7.56
C CYS A 276 -3.54 17.25 7.29
N GLU A 277 -3.65 18.58 7.21
CA GLU A 277 -2.49 19.47 7.10
C GLU A 277 -1.62 19.46 8.38
N CYS A 278 -2.14 18.98 9.52
CA CYS A 278 -1.41 18.85 10.78
C CYS A 278 -0.51 17.61 10.88
N ILE A 279 -0.40 16.79 9.83
CA ILE A 279 0.52 15.64 9.81
C ILE A 279 1.96 16.14 9.95
N LYS A 280 2.59 15.83 11.09
CA LYS A 280 4.00 16.12 11.39
C LYS A 280 4.86 14.87 11.50
N SER A 281 4.24 13.71 11.70
CA SER A 281 4.94 12.46 11.99
C SER A 281 5.16 11.65 10.71
N ALA A 282 6.33 11.00 10.60
CA ALA A 282 6.60 10.00 9.58
C ALA A 282 5.94 8.65 9.91
N ASP A 283 4.73 8.69 10.49
CA ASP A 283 3.98 7.50 10.83
C ASP A 283 3.56 6.80 9.53
N LYS A 284 4.08 5.58 9.35
CA LYS A 284 3.90 4.81 8.12
C LYS A 284 2.43 4.50 7.85
N GLU A 285 1.63 4.30 8.90
CA GLU A 285 0.22 3.98 8.73
C GLU A 285 -0.57 5.19 8.24
N VAL A 286 -0.32 6.36 8.83
CA VAL A 286 -0.93 7.64 8.43
C VAL A 286 -0.58 7.97 6.99
N ILE A 287 0.71 7.82 6.61
CA ILE A 287 1.15 8.07 5.23
C ILE A 287 0.49 7.10 4.25
N ARG A 288 0.36 5.82 4.59
CA ARG A 288 -0.31 4.83 3.73
C ARG A 288 -1.80 5.12 3.55
N LEU A 289 -2.48 5.59 4.60
CA LEU A 289 -3.87 6.05 4.51
C LEU A 289 -3.97 7.30 3.62
N LEU A 290 -3.05 8.25 3.78
CA LEU A 290 -3.02 9.45 2.95
C LEU A 290 -2.78 9.11 1.47
N ASP A 291 -1.85 8.20 1.17
CA ASP A 291 -1.62 7.69 -0.19
C ASP A 291 -2.90 7.12 -0.82
N SER A 292 -3.64 6.34 -0.03
CA SER A 292 -4.93 5.78 -0.45
C SER A 292 -5.98 6.88 -0.71
N VAL A 293 -6.03 7.93 0.11
CA VAL A 293 -6.92 9.09 -0.08
C VAL A 293 -6.55 9.84 -1.36
N LEU A 294 -5.27 10.13 -1.58
CA LEU A 294 -4.82 10.83 -2.79
C LEU A 294 -5.16 10.02 -4.05
N LYS A 295 -4.92 8.71 -4.03
CA LYS A 295 -5.36 7.80 -5.11
C LYS A 295 -6.87 7.96 -5.39
N SER A 296 -7.70 7.90 -4.35
CA SER A 296 -9.15 8.00 -4.52
C SER A 296 -9.59 9.35 -5.10
N PHE A 297 -8.90 10.46 -4.75
CA PHE A 297 -9.16 11.76 -5.37
C PHE A 297 -8.85 11.77 -6.87
N ILE A 298 -7.79 11.09 -7.31
CA ILE A 298 -7.49 10.93 -8.74
C ILE A 298 -8.60 10.18 -9.45
N VAL A 299 -9.03 9.03 -8.90
CA VAL A 299 -10.10 8.21 -9.47
C VAL A 299 -11.41 8.98 -9.60
N ASN A 300 -11.70 9.86 -8.63
CA ASN A 300 -12.92 10.66 -8.61
C ASN A 300 -12.80 12.03 -9.31
N GLY A 301 -11.75 12.22 -10.12
CA GLY A 301 -11.58 13.43 -10.94
C GLY A 301 -11.20 14.70 -10.16
N LYS A 302 -10.81 14.58 -8.89
CA LYS A 302 -10.39 15.69 -8.01
C LYS A 302 -8.87 15.94 -8.09
N TYR A 303 -8.28 15.85 -9.29
CA TYR A 303 -6.83 15.96 -9.51
C TYR A 303 -6.22 17.25 -8.94
N ASP A 304 -6.74 18.42 -9.29
CA ASP A 304 -6.15 19.70 -8.86
C ASP A 304 -6.12 19.83 -7.34
N LYS A 305 -7.21 19.44 -6.67
CA LYS A 305 -7.29 19.42 -5.20
C LYS A 305 -6.24 18.48 -4.59
N SER A 306 -6.09 17.29 -5.16
CA SER A 306 -5.11 16.29 -4.71
C SER A 306 -3.68 16.84 -4.81
N ILE A 307 -3.32 17.48 -5.93
CA ILE A 307 -1.98 18.01 -6.13
C ILE A 307 -1.71 19.22 -5.22
N THR A 308 -2.66 20.15 -5.12
CA THR A 308 -2.50 21.32 -4.24
C THR A 308 -2.37 20.92 -2.77
N PHE A 309 -3.12 19.90 -2.32
CA PHE A 309 -2.95 19.36 -0.98
C PHE A 309 -1.57 18.72 -0.80
N LEU A 310 -1.15 17.87 -1.75
CA LEU A 310 0.13 17.16 -1.67
C LEU A 310 1.33 18.13 -1.65
N GLU A 311 1.30 19.19 -2.46
CA GLU A 311 2.34 20.22 -2.46
C GLU A 311 2.45 20.94 -1.11
N LYS A 312 1.31 21.37 -0.55
CA LYS A 312 1.28 21.98 0.80
C LYS A 312 1.75 21.02 1.88
N PHE A 313 1.36 19.75 1.78
CA PHE A 313 1.79 18.72 2.72
C PHE A 313 3.32 18.58 2.73
N PHE A 314 3.95 18.57 1.55
CA PHE A 314 5.41 18.54 1.45
C PHE A 314 6.06 19.81 1.99
N GLU A 315 5.49 20.99 1.71
CA GLU A 315 5.96 22.27 2.27
C GLU A 315 5.92 22.28 3.80
N ASN A 316 4.79 21.86 4.39
CA ASN A 316 4.60 21.82 5.84
C ASN A 316 5.54 20.83 6.54
N ASN A 317 5.97 19.78 5.84
CA ASN A 317 6.89 18.76 6.35
C ASN A 317 8.35 19.01 5.94
N GLU A 318 8.67 20.20 5.43
CA GLU A 318 10.01 20.61 4.97
C GLU A 318 10.64 19.61 3.97
N TYR A 319 9.80 18.91 3.19
CA TYR A 319 10.21 17.88 2.24
C TYR A 319 10.98 16.69 2.85
N ASN A 320 10.77 16.41 4.15
CA ASN A 320 11.40 15.28 4.84
C ASN A 320 10.77 13.92 4.43
N ILE A 321 9.54 13.93 3.93
CA ILE A 321 8.81 12.74 3.48
C ILE A 321 9.05 12.57 1.97
N SER A 322 9.53 11.41 1.55
CA SER A 322 9.81 11.13 0.14
C SER A 322 8.52 10.81 -0.63
N MET A 323 8.49 11.22 -1.91
CA MET A 323 7.43 10.85 -2.85
C MET A 323 7.31 9.32 -3.03
N THR A 324 8.40 8.58 -2.79
CA THR A 324 8.41 7.10 -2.87
C THR A 324 7.51 6.40 -1.85
N CYS A 325 7.06 7.11 -0.81
CA CYS A 325 6.09 6.59 0.16
C CYS A 325 4.64 6.55 -0.37
N PHE A 326 4.37 7.12 -1.55
CA PHE A 326 3.04 7.26 -2.14
C PHE A 326 2.88 6.33 -3.35
N ASP A 327 3.10 5.02 -3.17
CA ASP A 327 3.18 4.07 -4.28
C ASP A 327 1.83 3.86 -4.99
N THR A 328 0.72 3.84 -4.24
CA THR A 328 -0.60 3.63 -4.85
C THR A 328 -1.07 4.87 -5.62
N PHE A 329 -0.79 6.08 -5.13
CA PHE A 329 -1.01 7.32 -5.86
C PHE A 329 -0.15 7.42 -7.13
N ILE A 330 1.15 7.10 -7.03
CA ILE A 330 2.05 7.10 -8.19
C ILE A 330 1.51 6.17 -9.27
N ARG A 331 1.17 4.92 -8.92
CA ARG A 331 0.63 3.95 -9.89
C ARG A 331 -0.65 4.46 -10.56
N GLU A 332 -1.53 5.10 -9.81
CA GLU A 332 -2.77 5.66 -10.36
C GLU A 332 -2.51 6.80 -11.34
N ILE A 333 -1.59 7.73 -11.00
CA ILE A 333 -1.20 8.81 -11.92
C ILE A 333 -0.60 8.27 -13.22
N HIS A 334 0.17 7.18 -13.16
CA HIS A 334 0.72 6.53 -14.35
C HIS A 334 -0.36 5.92 -15.25
N ASN A 335 -1.50 5.48 -14.72
CA ASN A 335 -2.64 5.05 -15.54
C ASN A 335 -3.17 6.20 -16.42
N TYR A 336 -3.06 7.44 -15.94
CA TYR A 336 -3.48 8.67 -16.63
C TYR A 336 -2.28 9.48 -17.14
N LYS A 337 -1.27 8.80 -17.70
CA LYS A 337 0.03 9.40 -18.04
C LYS A 337 -0.05 10.67 -18.92
N ASP A 338 -0.94 10.68 -19.91
CA ASP A 338 -0.99 11.75 -20.91
C ASP A 338 -1.70 13.01 -20.39
N ILE A 339 -2.41 12.90 -19.27
CA ILE A 339 -3.19 13.98 -18.65
C ILE A 339 -2.55 14.35 -17.32
N TYR A 340 -2.69 13.50 -16.29
CA TYR A 340 -2.30 13.83 -14.92
C TYR A 340 -0.78 13.78 -14.73
N LEU A 341 -0.10 12.74 -15.20
CA LEU A 341 1.36 12.65 -15.04
C LEU A 341 2.08 13.75 -15.83
N SER A 342 1.68 13.95 -17.09
CA SER A 342 2.21 15.01 -17.95
C SER A 342 2.04 16.39 -17.32
N ASN A 343 0.85 16.70 -16.82
CA ASN A 343 0.56 17.96 -16.15
C ASN A 343 1.39 18.13 -14.87
N LEU A 344 1.41 17.12 -14.00
CA LEU A 344 2.12 17.17 -12.71
C LEU A 344 3.62 17.37 -12.91
N LEU A 345 4.23 16.58 -13.80
CA LEU A 345 5.64 16.68 -14.14
C LEU A 345 6.00 18.08 -14.62
N THR A 346 5.19 18.63 -15.53
CA THR A 346 5.41 19.96 -16.09
C THR A 346 5.26 21.04 -15.03
N ARG A 347 4.19 20.98 -14.22
CA ARG A 347 3.94 21.89 -13.09
C ARG A 347 5.10 21.90 -12.11
N TRP A 348 5.59 20.74 -11.69
CA TRP A 348 6.70 20.65 -10.73
C TRP A 348 8.04 21.10 -11.31
N PHE A 349 8.33 20.84 -12.58
CA PHE A 349 9.52 21.40 -13.22
C PHE A 349 9.48 22.92 -13.40
N LEU A 350 8.30 23.47 -13.69
CA LEU A 350 8.10 24.92 -13.82
C LEU A 350 7.98 25.65 -12.47
N SER A 351 7.78 24.95 -11.35
CA SER A 351 7.59 25.54 -10.02
C SER A 351 8.79 26.32 -9.45
N ASN A 352 9.96 26.21 -10.07
CA ASN A 352 11.24 26.72 -9.55
C ASN A 352 11.63 26.22 -8.15
N ASN A 353 10.99 25.15 -7.68
CA ASN A 353 11.28 24.53 -6.39
C ASN A 353 12.06 23.23 -6.60
N TYR A 354 13.34 23.22 -6.19
CA TYR A 354 14.23 22.07 -6.35
C TYR A 354 13.68 20.78 -5.72
N GLN A 355 12.95 20.87 -4.60
CA GLN A 355 12.39 19.69 -3.94
C GLN A 355 11.20 19.12 -4.71
N LEU A 356 10.31 19.95 -5.24
CA LEU A 356 9.24 19.47 -6.13
C LEU A 356 9.81 18.89 -7.43
N GLN A 357 10.88 19.46 -7.98
CA GLN A 357 11.60 18.89 -9.12
C GLN A 357 12.20 17.51 -8.80
N ARG A 358 12.68 17.31 -7.57
CA ARG A 358 13.11 16.00 -7.08
C ARG A 358 11.93 15.03 -6.96
N CYS A 359 10.79 15.47 -6.39
CA CYS A 359 9.57 14.67 -6.34
C CYS A 359 9.13 14.23 -7.75
N ALA A 360 9.29 15.09 -8.76
CA ALA A 360 8.98 14.77 -10.16
C ALA A 360 9.86 13.63 -10.70
N TYR A 361 11.12 13.56 -10.30
CA TYR A 361 12.00 12.43 -10.61
C TYR A 361 11.56 11.15 -9.89
N ASP A 362 11.20 11.26 -8.61
CA ASP A 362 10.77 10.14 -7.77
C ASP A 362 9.47 9.48 -8.27
N LEU A 363 8.63 10.19 -9.05
CA LEU A 363 7.45 9.61 -9.74
C LEU A 363 7.80 8.42 -10.64
N PHE A 364 9.06 8.27 -11.04
CA PHE A 364 9.52 7.20 -11.93
C PHE A 364 10.32 6.12 -11.21
N TYR A 365 10.40 6.13 -9.87
CA TYR A 365 11.26 5.20 -9.11
C TYR A 365 10.93 3.72 -9.38
N GLU A 366 9.65 3.34 -9.48
CA GLU A 366 9.25 1.94 -9.74
C GLU A 366 9.33 1.53 -11.23
N PHE A 367 9.49 2.49 -12.15
CA PHE A 367 9.25 2.28 -13.59
C PHE A 367 10.52 2.10 -14.44
N ASP A 368 11.64 1.72 -13.83
CA ASP A 368 12.94 1.56 -14.50
C ASP A 368 12.97 0.47 -15.60
N SER A 369 11.99 -0.43 -15.62
CA SER A 369 12.00 -1.64 -16.47
C SER A 369 11.13 -1.56 -17.74
N ILE A 370 10.33 -0.50 -17.92
CA ILE A 370 9.43 -0.40 -19.08
C ILE A 370 10.21 0.08 -20.31
N LYS A 371 10.44 -0.86 -21.25
CA LYS A 371 11.21 -0.63 -22.50
C LYS A 371 10.62 0.45 -23.41
N GLU A 372 9.32 0.76 -23.30
CA GLU A 372 8.62 1.70 -24.18
C GLU A 372 7.72 2.66 -23.38
N PHE A 373 8.31 3.33 -22.38
CA PHE A 373 7.63 4.40 -21.66
C PHE A 373 7.83 5.74 -22.38
N HIS A 374 6.76 6.27 -23.00
CA HIS A 374 6.74 7.59 -23.64
C HIS A 374 5.88 8.55 -22.82
N ILE A 375 6.46 9.69 -22.43
CA ILE A 375 5.84 10.77 -21.67
C ILE A 375 6.23 12.12 -22.28
N LYS A 376 5.30 13.07 -22.24
CA LYS A 376 5.42 14.42 -22.80
C LYS A 376 5.19 15.46 -21.72
N PHE A 377 5.74 16.65 -21.88
CA PHE A 377 5.30 17.80 -21.10
C PHE A 377 3.93 18.28 -21.57
N ASP A 378 3.17 18.81 -20.62
CA ASP A 378 1.88 19.44 -20.86
C ASP A 378 2.12 20.83 -21.43
N ASN A 379 2.01 20.88 -22.75
CA ASN A 379 2.16 22.09 -23.54
C ASN A 379 1.17 23.21 -23.16
N SER A 380 0.08 22.93 -22.44
CA SER A 380 -0.88 23.95 -21.99
C SER A 380 -0.29 24.87 -20.91
N LEU A 381 0.70 24.39 -20.15
CA LEU A 381 1.34 25.12 -19.04
C LEU A 381 2.48 26.05 -19.47
N PHE A 382 2.78 26.12 -20.78
CA PHE A 382 3.88 26.95 -21.28
C PHE A 382 3.43 28.41 -21.34
N ASP A 383 3.67 29.17 -20.26
CA ASP A 383 3.36 30.59 -20.21
C ASP A 383 4.29 31.37 -21.15
N LYS A 384 3.72 32.18 -22.06
CA LYS A 384 4.46 32.98 -23.04
C LYS A 384 5.40 34.02 -22.41
N LYS A 385 5.27 34.27 -21.10
CA LYS A 385 6.13 35.22 -20.37
C LYS A 385 7.56 34.74 -20.20
N TYR A 386 7.77 33.43 -20.16
CA TYR A 386 9.10 32.88 -19.95
C TYR A 386 9.83 32.74 -21.29
N ILE A 387 11.03 33.29 -21.36
CA ILE A 387 11.92 33.17 -22.51
C ILE A 387 12.68 31.84 -22.35
N ASN A 388 12.90 31.11 -23.44
CA ASN A 388 13.69 29.88 -23.46
C ASN A 388 13.14 28.71 -22.61
N ILE A 389 11.81 28.62 -22.40
CA ILE A 389 11.19 27.53 -21.63
C ILE A 389 11.53 26.15 -22.19
N CYS A 390 11.55 26.01 -23.52
CA CYS A 390 11.78 24.71 -24.14
C CYS A 390 13.20 24.24 -23.86
N LEU A 391 14.18 25.16 -23.95
CA LEU A 391 15.56 24.89 -23.59
C LEU A 391 15.70 24.56 -22.09
N PHE A 392 15.03 25.31 -21.22
CA PHE A 392 15.01 25.04 -19.77
C PHE A 392 14.48 23.63 -19.46
N LEU A 393 13.32 23.26 -20.00
CA LEU A 393 12.71 21.95 -19.80
C LEU A 393 13.57 20.83 -20.41
N ALA A 394 14.23 21.07 -21.54
CA ALA A 394 15.17 20.10 -22.13
C ALA A 394 16.37 19.86 -21.20
N LYS A 395 16.97 20.92 -20.65
CA LYS A 395 18.04 20.80 -19.64
C LYS A 395 17.56 20.07 -18.39
N LYS A 396 16.37 20.37 -17.87
CA LYS A 396 15.77 19.63 -16.73
C LYS A 396 15.59 18.15 -17.02
N SER A 397 15.12 17.83 -18.22
CA SER A 397 14.95 16.44 -18.68
C SER A 397 16.28 15.68 -18.65
N ILE A 398 17.35 16.27 -19.17
CA ILE A 398 18.69 15.67 -19.10
C ILE A 398 19.18 15.61 -17.65
N GLY A 399 19.09 16.71 -16.90
CA GLY A 399 19.58 16.80 -15.52
C GLY A 399 19.01 15.70 -14.62
N TRP A 400 17.69 15.54 -14.62
CA TRP A 400 17.01 14.55 -13.77
C TRP A 400 17.00 13.14 -14.36
N PHE A 401 16.79 13.00 -15.68
CA PHE A 401 16.58 11.69 -16.32
C PHE A 401 17.77 11.20 -17.16
N PHE A 402 18.99 11.70 -16.95
CA PHE A 402 20.18 11.22 -17.67
C PHE A 402 20.37 9.70 -17.64
N TYR A 403 20.08 9.05 -16.51
CA TYR A 403 20.17 7.60 -16.36
C TYR A 403 18.93 6.84 -16.88
N LYS A 404 17.91 7.57 -17.34
CA LYS A 404 16.68 7.07 -17.97
C LYS A 404 16.53 7.72 -19.35
N PRO A 405 17.40 7.39 -20.33
CA PRO A 405 17.47 8.09 -21.61
C PRO A 405 16.16 8.02 -22.42
N ASN A 406 15.32 7.00 -22.18
CA ASN A 406 13.97 6.88 -22.75
C ASN A 406 13.04 8.03 -22.31
N ILE A 407 13.00 8.33 -21.02
CA ILE A 407 12.20 9.41 -20.46
C ILE A 407 12.78 10.76 -20.85
N ALA A 408 14.11 10.90 -20.76
CA ALA A 408 14.78 12.15 -21.13
C ALA A 408 14.48 12.55 -22.58
N ILE A 409 14.61 11.61 -23.53
CA ILE A 409 14.39 11.92 -24.94
C ILE A 409 12.91 12.16 -25.26
N SER A 410 11.97 11.42 -24.65
CA SER A 410 10.53 11.61 -24.90
C SER A 410 10.06 12.99 -24.41
N LEU A 411 10.60 13.45 -23.28
CA LEU A 411 10.33 14.78 -22.75
C LEU A 411 10.92 15.89 -23.64
N ILE A 412 12.17 15.73 -24.11
CA ILE A 412 12.79 16.69 -25.03
C ILE A 412 12.04 16.74 -26.37
N GLU A 413 11.58 15.61 -26.89
CA GLU A 413 10.75 15.56 -28.10
C GLU A 413 9.50 16.44 -27.96
N SER A 414 8.86 16.41 -26.79
CA SER A 414 7.61 17.15 -26.55
C SER A 414 7.78 18.68 -26.59
N VAL A 415 8.96 19.21 -26.25
CA VAL A 415 9.21 20.66 -26.26
C VAL A 415 9.63 21.19 -27.63
N ILE A 416 10.23 20.35 -28.47
CA ILE A 416 10.74 20.73 -29.80
C ILE A 416 9.64 21.31 -30.68
N VAL A 417 8.41 20.83 -30.55
CA VAL A 417 7.27 21.29 -31.37
C VAL A 417 7.03 22.79 -31.19
N LYS A 418 7.21 23.30 -29.97
CA LYS A 418 6.97 24.70 -29.59
C LYS A 418 8.24 25.56 -29.51
N ALA A 419 9.42 24.95 -29.57
CA ALA A 419 10.69 25.66 -29.49
C ALA A 419 10.91 26.62 -30.67
N SER A 420 11.55 27.75 -30.38
CA SER A 420 12.07 28.69 -31.38
C SER A 420 13.27 28.08 -32.13
N GLU A 421 13.63 28.65 -33.28
CA GLU A 421 14.76 28.15 -34.07
C GLU A 421 16.08 28.18 -33.29
N GLN A 422 16.29 29.23 -32.48
CA GLN A 422 17.47 29.33 -31.62
C GLN A 422 17.49 28.26 -30.54
N GLU A 423 16.37 28.05 -29.83
CA GLU A 423 16.26 26.97 -28.82
C GLU A 423 16.46 25.60 -29.46
N ILE A 424 16.00 25.38 -30.70
CA ILE A 424 16.20 24.10 -31.39
C ILE A 424 17.69 23.83 -31.62
N ILE A 425 18.49 24.85 -31.95
CA ILE A 425 19.94 24.69 -32.12
C ILE A 425 20.59 24.27 -30.79
N ASP A 426 20.22 24.93 -29.69
CA ASP A 426 20.75 24.62 -28.36
C ASP A 426 20.25 23.27 -27.83
N ILE A 427 19.02 22.87 -28.15
CA ILE A 427 18.49 21.55 -27.79
C ILE A 427 19.21 20.45 -28.58
N LYS A 428 19.55 20.68 -29.86
CA LYS A 428 20.31 19.72 -30.66
C LYS A 428 21.68 19.44 -30.04
N SER A 429 22.42 20.49 -29.68
CA SER A 429 23.73 20.31 -29.03
C SER A 429 23.60 19.55 -27.71
N LEU A 430 22.59 19.87 -26.90
CA LEU A 430 22.31 19.12 -25.66
C LEU A 430 22.04 17.63 -25.90
N ILE A 431 21.23 17.28 -26.89
CA ILE A 431 20.93 15.87 -27.22
C ILE A 431 22.22 15.18 -27.71
N PHE A 432 23.00 15.84 -28.57
CA PHE A 432 24.23 15.28 -29.10
C PHE A 432 25.26 15.03 -27.99
N ASP A 433 25.61 16.09 -27.27
CA ASP A 433 26.68 16.11 -26.28
C ASP A 433 26.42 15.16 -25.12
N TYR A 434 25.18 15.06 -24.65
CA TYR A 434 24.86 14.27 -23.46
C TYR A 434 24.23 12.91 -23.76
N LEU A 435 23.26 12.83 -24.68
CA LEU A 435 22.50 11.60 -24.91
C LEU A 435 23.15 10.71 -26.00
N PHE A 436 23.49 11.26 -27.17
CA PHE A 436 24.10 10.46 -28.26
C PHE A 436 25.48 9.91 -27.87
N ILE A 437 26.33 10.75 -27.28
CA ILE A 437 27.66 10.31 -26.83
C ILE A 437 27.55 9.24 -25.74
N SER A 438 26.59 9.39 -24.81
CA SER A 438 26.44 8.46 -23.69
C SER A 438 25.74 7.16 -24.04
N TYR A 439 24.69 7.22 -24.86
CA TYR A 439 23.78 6.11 -25.18
C TYR A 439 23.60 5.92 -26.70
N PRO A 440 24.68 5.74 -27.47
CA PRO A 440 24.65 5.76 -28.93
C PRO A 440 23.70 4.74 -29.53
N ASP A 441 23.73 3.49 -29.05
CA ASP A 441 22.92 2.41 -29.64
C ASP A 441 21.42 2.66 -29.44
N TYR A 442 21.02 3.11 -28.24
CA TYR A 442 19.63 3.39 -27.92
C TYR A 442 19.13 4.63 -28.68
N ILE A 443 19.87 5.73 -28.60
CA ILE A 443 19.47 7.02 -29.18
C ILE A 443 19.52 6.99 -30.71
N ASN A 444 20.50 6.31 -31.31
CA ASN A 444 20.53 6.08 -32.76
C ASN A 444 19.30 5.30 -33.22
N ASN A 445 18.99 4.17 -32.58
CA ASN A 445 17.80 3.38 -32.90
C ASN A 445 16.50 4.19 -32.72
N TYR A 446 16.44 5.07 -31.73
CA TYR A 446 15.31 5.96 -31.49
C TYR A 446 15.11 6.94 -32.66
N PHE A 447 16.16 7.66 -33.04
CA PHE A 447 16.07 8.65 -34.12
C PHE A 447 15.94 8.02 -35.51
N GLU A 448 16.50 6.83 -35.75
CA GLU A 448 16.26 6.07 -36.98
C GLU A 448 14.80 5.63 -37.10
N LYS A 449 14.14 5.27 -35.99
CA LYS A 449 12.70 5.00 -35.98
C LYS A 449 11.91 6.27 -36.28
N LEU A 450 12.25 7.38 -35.63
CA LEU A 450 11.58 8.66 -35.84
C LEU A 450 11.71 9.18 -37.28
N SER A 451 12.87 9.03 -37.92
CA SER A 451 13.10 9.49 -39.29
C SER A 451 12.28 8.72 -40.33
N LYS A 452 11.92 7.46 -40.03
CA LYS A 452 11.13 6.57 -40.90
C LYS A 452 9.61 6.69 -40.72
N LEU A 453 9.11 7.44 -39.73
CA LEU A 453 7.67 7.58 -39.50
C LEU A 453 7.01 8.48 -40.55
N ASP A 454 6.01 8.02 -41.29
CA ASP A 454 5.29 8.82 -42.32
C ASP A 454 4.22 9.77 -41.76
N ARG A 455 4.52 10.50 -40.69
CA ARG A 455 3.65 11.57 -40.18
C ARG A 455 4.02 12.91 -40.82
N LYS A 456 3.05 13.60 -41.44
CA LYS A 456 3.23 14.92 -42.07
C LYS A 456 3.37 16.05 -41.05
N GLU A 457 2.88 15.86 -39.82
CA GLU A 457 2.87 16.85 -38.74
C GLU A 457 4.23 17.01 -38.03
N ASP A 458 5.17 16.09 -38.23
CA ASP A 458 6.46 16.03 -37.51
C ASP A 458 7.67 16.51 -38.34
N SER A 459 7.47 17.39 -39.33
CA SER A 459 8.54 17.82 -40.24
C SER A 459 9.76 18.42 -39.51
N LYS A 460 9.54 19.20 -38.43
CA LYS A 460 10.60 19.74 -37.57
C LYS A 460 11.38 18.63 -36.86
N LEU A 461 10.69 17.68 -36.24
CA LEU A 461 11.30 16.56 -35.51
C LEU A 461 12.10 15.66 -36.44
N LYS A 462 11.59 15.38 -37.64
CA LYS A 462 12.32 14.62 -38.68
C LYS A 462 13.59 15.32 -39.11
N ASN A 463 13.54 16.63 -39.35
CA ASN A 463 14.72 17.40 -39.73
C ASN A 463 15.78 17.34 -38.62
N ILE A 464 15.37 17.47 -37.35
CA ILE A 464 16.27 17.34 -36.20
C ILE A 464 16.88 15.94 -36.13
N ALA A 465 16.06 14.90 -36.29
CA ALA A 465 16.52 13.52 -36.31
C ALA A 465 17.56 13.27 -37.40
N CYS A 466 17.28 13.69 -38.64
CA CYS A 466 18.21 13.54 -39.76
C CYS A 466 19.52 14.30 -39.54
N CYS A 467 19.46 15.54 -39.04
CA CYS A 467 20.66 16.30 -38.70
C CYS A 467 21.51 15.59 -37.65
N LEU A 468 20.91 15.19 -36.52
CA LEU A 468 21.62 14.53 -35.43
C LEU A 468 22.21 13.19 -35.85
N LEU A 469 21.49 12.39 -36.65
CA LEU A 469 22.01 11.14 -37.21
C LEU A 469 23.21 11.40 -38.12
N SER A 470 23.14 12.41 -38.99
CA SER A 470 24.26 12.75 -39.87
C SER A 470 25.50 13.19 -39.10
N GLU A 471 25.32 14.03 -38.07
CA GLU A 471 26.40 14.48 -37.18
C GLU A 471 27.00 13.31 -36.40
N PHE A 472 26.16 12.39 -35.94
CA PHE A 472 26.59 11.20 -35.23
C PHE A 472 27.39 10.24 -36.12
N TYR A 473 26.98 10.02 -37.38
CA TYR A 473 27.77 9.18 -38.29
C TYR A 473 29.10 9.83 -38.66
N ILE A 474 29.15 11.15 -38.85
CA ILE A 474 30.41 11.90 -39.04
C ILE A 474 31.33 11.67 -37.84
N TYR A 475 30.82 11.85 -36.62
CA TYR A 475 31.56 11.62 -35.39
C TYR A 475 32.06 10.17 -35.26
N GLN A 476 31.23 9.18 -35.57
CA GLN A 476 31.63 7.77 -35.55
C GLN A 476 32.75 7.48 -36.56
N ASP A 477 32.68 8.03 -37.76
CA ASP A 477 33.69 7.83 -38.79
C ASP A 477 35.00 8.54 -38.44
N GLU A 478 34.94 9.70 -37.80
CA GLU A 478 36.12 10.36 -37.22
C GLU A 478 36.77 9.50 -36.12
N ILE A 479 35.99 8.93 -35.20
CA ILE A 479 36.51 8.00 -34.19
C ILE A 479 37.18 6.79 -34.83
N LYS A 480 36.57 6.19 -35.87
CA LYS A 480 37.17 5.04 -36.57
C LYS A 480 38.51 5.39 -37.19
N LYS A 481 38.64 6.58 -37.80
CA LYS A 481 39.92 7.08 -38.33
C LYS A 481 40.96 7.25 -37.23
N VAL A 482 40.57 7.67 -36.03
CA VAL A 482 41.47 7.78 -34.88
C VAL A 482 42.01 6.39 -34.46
N TYR A 483 41.21 5.34 -34.56
CA TYR A 483 41.66 3.97 -34.29
C TYR A 483 42.64 3.41 -35.32
N GLU A 484 42.78 4.03 -36.49
CA GLU A 484 43.81 3.65 -37.48
C GLU A 484 45.22 4.06 -37.01
N PHE A 485 45.32 4.98 -36.05
CA PHE A 485 46.57 5.33 -35.39
C PHE A 485 46.92 4.30 -34.30
N LYS A 486 47.89 3.43 -34.62
CA LYS A 486 48.38 2.39 -33.70
C LYS A 486 48.82 2.93 -32.32
N ASP A 487 49.29 4.17 -32.26
CA ASP A 487 49.74 4.80 -31.00
C ASP A 487 48.59 5.08 -30.01
N LEU A 488 47.36 5.17 -30.51
CA LEU A 488 46.15 5.38 -29.71
C LEU A 488 45.39 4.07 -29.46
N GLU A 489 45.91 2.95 -29.95
CA GLU A 489 45.30 1.65 -29.71
C GLU A 489 45.54 1.19 -28.27
N ILE A 490 44.45 1.02 -27.51
CA ILE A 490 44.53 0.52 -26.15
C ILE A 490 45.03 -0.94 -26.19
N ASN A 491 46.09 -1.23 -25.43
CA ASN A 491 46.65 -2.57 -25.28
C ASN A 491 45.55 -3.57 -24.84
N ASN A 492 45.60 -4.79 -25.39
CA ASN A 492 44.68 -5.86 -25.03
C ASN A 492 44.70 -6.20 -23.53
N TYR A 493 45.84 -6.02 -22.86
CA TYR A 493 45.93 -6.16 -21.41
C TYR A 493 45.09 -5.13 -20.67
N ASP A 494 45.14 -3.86 -21.07
CA ASP A 494 44.35 -2.79 -20.45
C ASP A 494 42.86 -2.95 -20.75
N LYS A 495 42.50 -3.38 -21.97
CA LYS A 495 41.12 -3.78 -22.32
C LYS A 495 40.63 -4.90 -21.39
N PHE A 496 41.46 -5.91 -21.12
CA PHE A 496 41.14 -7.00 -20.20
C PHE A 496 41.00 -6.51 -18.75
N LEU A 497 41.93 -5.69 -18.25
CA LEU A 497 41.85 -5.10 -16.91
C LEU A 497 40.59 -4.26 -16.74
N PHE A 498 40.23 -3.45 -17.73
CA PHE A 498 39.01 -2.64 -17.71
C PHE A 498 37.75 -3.52 -17.66
N ARG A 499 37.66 -4.57 -18.49
CA ARG A 499 36.55 -5.54 -18.42
C ARG A 499 36.45 -6.21 -17.05
N LYS A 500 37.58 -6.61 -16.46
CA LYS A 500 37.63 -7.21 -15.12
C LYS A 500 37.20 -6.22 -14.03
N PHE A 501 37.59 -4.96 -14.17
CA PHE A 501 37.14 -3.88 -13.28
C PHE A 501 35.62 -3.70 -13.34
N LEU A 502 35.04 -3.63 -14.55
CA LEU A 502 33.59 -3.55 -14.74
C LEU A 502 32.87 -4.76 -14.14
N GLN A 503 33.36 -5.97 -14.41
CA GLN A 503 32.79 -7.19 -13.86
C GLN A 503 32.74 -7.15 -12.33
N LYS A 504 33.83 -6.76 -11.67
CA LYS A 504 33.86 -6.60 -10.21
C LYS A 504 32.86 -5.58 -9.67
N GLN A 505 32.63 -4.48 -10.40
CA GLN A 505 31.63 -3.48 -10.01
C GLN A 505 30.22 -4.07 -10.09
N PHE A 506 29.93 -4.83 -11.15
CA PHE A 506 28.64 -5.51 -11.31
C PHE A 506 28.42 -6.60 -10.26
N ASP A 507 29.44 -7.40 -9.95
CA ASP A 507 29.35 -8.43 -8.91
C ASP A 507 29.00 -7.81 -7.55
N ARG A 508 29.66 -6.70 -7.18
CA ARG A 508 29.35 -5.95 -5.94
C ARG A 508 27.94 -5.35 -5.93
N ALA A 509 27.49 -4.81 -7.06
CA ALA A 509 26.14 -4.27 -7.18
C ALA A 509 25.10 -5.38 -7.00
N LYS A 510 25.33 -6.53 -7.66
CA LYS A 510 24.48 -7.72 -7.57
C LYS A 510 24.41 -8.24 -6.14
N GLU A 511 25.54 -8.38 -5.44
CA GLU A 511 25.58 -8.81 -4.03
C GLU A 511 24.72 -7.89 -3.15
N LYS A 512 24.85 -6.57 -3.27
CA LYS A 512 24.05 -5.60 -2.51
C LYS A 512 22.55 -5.68 -2.81
N THR A 513 22.18 -5.83 -4.08
CA THR A 513 20.75 -5.98 -4.46
C THR A 513 20.19 -7.30 -3.96
N GLU A 514 21.01 -8.35 -3.95
CA GLU A 514 20.62 -9.66 -3.45
C GLU A 514 20.36 -9.68 -1.94
N GLU A 515 21.12 -8.93 -1.14
CA GLU A 515 20.89 -8.75 0.30
C GLU A 515 19.55 -8.08 0.60
N GLN A 516 19.06 -7.24 -0.30
CA GLN A 516 17.79 -6.51 -0.15
C GLN A 516 16.58 -7.28 -0.70
N SER A 517 16.81 -8.39 -1.39
CA SER A 517 15.75 -9.12 -2.10
C SER A 517 14.99 -10.07 -1.18
N ILE A 518 13.67 -9.92 -1.11
CA ILE A 518 12.75 -10.82 -0.40
C ILE A 518 12.84 -12.27 -0.91
N LEU A 519 13.19 -12.48 -2.19
CA LEU A 519 13.39 -13.85 -2.73
C LEU A 519 14.50 -14.62 -2.00
N SER A 520 15.43 -13.94 -1.32
CA SER A 520 16.45 -14.61 -0.51
C SER A 520 15.85 -15.29 0.73
N LEU A 521 14.68 -14.83 1.21
CA LEU A 521 13.97 -15.42 2.34
C LEU A 521 13.21 -16.70 1.93
N PHE A 522 12.73 -16.76 0.68
CA PHE A 522 11.90 -17.86 0.18
C PHE A 522 12.65 -18.89 -0.67
N CYS A 523 13.83 -18.55 -1.19
CA CYS A 523 14.58 -19.40 -2.12
C CYS A 523 16.00 -19.68 -1.61
N HIS A 524 16.33 -20.96 -1.45
CA HIS A 524 17.71 -21.37 -1.17
C HIS A 524 18.62 -21.15 -2.38
N LYS A 525 19.69 -20.39 -2.17
CA LYS A 525 20.72 -20.16 -3.19
C LYS A 525 21.79 -21.25 -3.14
N ARG A 526 22.21 -21.73 -4.30
CA ARG A 526 23.38 -22.61 -4.47
C ARG A 526 24.25 -22.07 -5.59
N VAL A 527 25.54 -21.90 -5.32
CA VAL A 527 26.53 -21.51 -6.34
C VAL A 527 26.99 -22.78 -7.05
N LEU A 528 26.74 -22.87 -8.36
CA LEU A 528 27.28 -23.93 -9.20
C LEU A 528 28.65 -23.49 -9.72
N LEU A 529 29.70 -24.25 -9.40
CA LEU A 529 31.06 -23.99 -9.90
C LEU A 529 31.22 -24.40 -11.38
N TYR A 530 30.46 -25.41 -11.82
CA TYR A 530 30.47 -25.92 -13.20
C TYR A 530 29.13 -26.60 -13.53
N GLY A 531 28.78 -26.61 -14.83
CA GLY A 531 27.63 -27.33 -15.37
C GLY A 531 26.39 -26.46 -15.64
N ASN A 532 25.53 -26.94 -16.54
CA ASN A 532 24.29 -26.26 -16.96
C ASN A 532 23.03 -26.95 -16.41
N GLU A 533 23.20 -27.91 -15.49
CA GLU A 533 22.13 -28.75 -14.97
C GLU A 533 22.26 -28.88 -13.45
N ALA A 534 21.13 -28.74 -12.74
CA ALA A 534 21.03 -29.06 -11.32
C ALA A 534 20.37 -30.42 -11.15
N ILE A 535 21.03 -31.34 -10.44
CA ILE A 535 20.52 -32.68 -10.18
C ILE A 535 19.96 -32.72 -8.75
N TYR A 536 18.68 -33.06 -8.62
CA TYR A 536 18.03 -33.31 -7.34
C TYR A 536 17.65 -34.79 -7.23
N VAL A 537 17.89 -35.39 -6.07
CA VAL A 537 17.47 -36.75 -5.75
C VAL A 537 16.49 -36.66 -4.59
N HIS A 538 15.27 -37.16 -4.78
CA HIS A 538 14.24 -37.21 -3.75
C HIS A 538 13.79 -38.65 -3.53
N THR A 539 13.78 -39.07 -2.27
CA THR A 539 13.23 -40.36 -1.81
C THR A 539 11.73 -40.20 -1.52
N ILE A 540 10.90 -40.84 -2.32
CA ILE A 540 9.48 -41.05 -2.03
C ILE A 540 9.29 -42.57 -2.01
N ASP A 541 8.69 -43.10 -0.94
CA ASP A 541 8.41 -44.55 -0.79
C ASP A 541 9.61 -45.49 -1.03
N LYS A 542 10.77 -45.17 -0.44
CA LYS A 542 12.03 -45.97 -0.56
C LYS A 542 12.58 -46.13 -1.98
N GLN A 543 12.06 -45.39 -2.98
CA GLN A 543 12.64 -45.29 -4.32
C GLN A 543 13.24 -43.90 -4.56
N ASN A 544 14.51 -43.89 -5.00
CA ASN A 544 15.21 -42.65 -5.35
C ASN A 544 14.77 -42.21 -6.75
N SER A 545 14.08 -41.09 -6.86
CA SER A 545 13.81 -40.46 -8.15
C SER A 545 14.84 -39.34 -8.40
N ARG A 546 15.57 -39.45 -9.51
CA ARG A 546 16.52 -38.42 -9.98
C ARG A 546 15.77 -37.44 -10.89
N ARG A 547 15.78 -36.15 -10.53
CA ARG A 547 15.31 -35.06 -11.39
C ARG A 547 16.49 -34.20 -11.82
N VAL A 548 16.56 -33.93 -13.12
CA VAL A 548 17.55 -33.04 -13.72
C VAL A 548 16.81 -31.78 -14.17
N ILE A 549 17.22 -30.62 -13.64
CA ILE A 549 16.62 -29.33 -13.97
C ILE A 549 17.68 -28.54 -14.76
N PRO A 550 17.43 -28.20 -16.04
CA PRO A 550 18.34 -27.35 -16.80
C PRO A 550 18.35 -25.93 -16.23
N VAL A 551 19.53 -25.34 -16.07
CA VAL A 551 19.70 -23.96 -15.63
C VAL A 551 19.34 -23.04 -16.78
N LYS A 552 18.34 -22.17 -16.58
CA LYS A 552 18.01 -21.11 -17.53
C LYS A 552 18.82 -19.85 -17.21
N SER A 553 19.51 -19.31 -18.21
CA SER A 553 20.14 -18.00 -18.12
C SER A 553 19.15 -16.91 -18.53
N TYR A 554 19.11 -15.84 -17.73
CA TYR A 554 18.42 -14.61 -18.09
C TYR A 554 19.47 -13.53 -18.27
N ASN A 555 19.53 -12.97 -19.48
CA ASN A 555 20.44 -11.87 -19.80
C ASN A 555 19.63 -10.58 -19.90
N TYR A 556 20.03 -9.58 -19.14
CA TYR A 556 19.46 -8.23 -19.22
C TYR A 556 20.52 -7.30 -19.80
N PRO A 557 20.33 -6.75 -21.02
CA PRO A 557 21.23 -5.75 -21.55
C PRO A 557 21.12 -4.48 -20.71
N LEU A 558 22.26 -3.99 -20.23
CA LEU A 558 22.33 -2.75 -19.45
C LEU A 558 23.22 -1.75 -20.20
N ASN A 559 22.66 -0.57 -20.48
CA ASN A 559 23.38 0.50 -21.15
C ASN A 559 24.00 1.42 -20.09
N ILE A 560 25.34 1.40 -20.00
CA ILE A 560 26.07 2.32 -19.12
C ILE A 560 26.44 3.58 -19.92
N PRO A 561 26.19 4.79 -19.40
CA PRO A 561 26.55 6.03 -20.09
C PRO A 561 28.06 6.13 -20.32
N ARG A 562 28.49 6.31 -21.56
CA ARG A 562 29.93 6.44 -21.88
C ARG A 562 30.59 7.62 -21.15
N LEU A 563 29.89 8.76 -21.03
CA LEU A 563 30.42 9.96 -20.36
C LEU A 563 30.73 9.75 -18.88
N SER A 564 30.09 8.79 -18.19
CA SER A 564 30.43 8.51 -16.79
C SER A 564 31.84 7.92 -16.62
N TYR A 565 32.43 7.42 -17.70
CA TYR A 565 33.82 6.93 -17.71
C TYR A 565 34.79 7.96 -18.29
N PHE A 566 34.41 8.65 -19.37
CA PHE A 566 35.29 9.62 -20.03
C PHE A 566 35.49 10.88 -19.20
N ASN A 567 34.41 11.40 -18.60
CA ASN A 567 34.48 12.65 -17.86
C ASN A 567 33.43 12.73 -16.73
N PRO A 568 33.56 11.91 -15.68
CA PRO A 568 32.57 11.83 -14.60
C PRO A 568 32.40 13.15 -13.84
N CYS A 569 33.48 13.91 -13.63
CA CYS A 569 33.44 15.15 -12.87
C CYS A 569 32.64 16.24 -13.60
N ILE A 570 32.95 16.49 -14.88
CA ILE A 570 32.23 17.50 -15.66
C ILE A 570 30.78 17.06 -15.86
N LEU A 571 30.53 15.78 -16.15
CA LEU A 571 29.17 15.27 -16.28
C LEU A 571 28.35 15.54 -15.01
N ASN A 572 28.87 15.18 -13.83
CA ASN A 572 28.16 15.37 -12.57
C ASN A 572 27.93 16.87 -12.27
N MET A 573 28.91 17.73 -12.56
CA MET A 573 28.77 19.18 -12.41
C MET A 573 27.67 19.72 -13.33
N THR A 574 27.68 19.35 -14.61
CA THR A 574 26.69 19.83 -15.58
C THR A 574 25.29 19.33 -15.26
N LEU A 575 25.12 18.04 -14.91
CA LEU A 575 23.82 17.51 -14.50
C LEU A 575 23.30 18.22 -13.25
N SER A 576 24.16 18.51 -12.28
CA SER A 576 23.80 19.29 -11.09
C SER A 576 23.39 20.71 -11.44
N ASN A 577 24.09 21.36 -12.37
CA ASN A 577 23.75 22.70 -12.86
C ASN A 577 22.38 22.72 -13.55
N PHE A 578 22.10 21.76 -14.44
CA PHE A 578 20.77 21.63 -15.05
C PHE A 578 19.67 21.41 -14.01
N ARG A 579 19.93 20.62 -12.96
CA ARG A 579 18.96 20.44 -11.87
C ARG A 579 18.74 21.70 -11.04
N LYS A 580 19.75 22.54 -10.86
CA LYS A 580 19.68 23.78 -10.05
C LYS A 580 19.31 25.03 -10.84
N GLU A 581 19.29 24.96 -12.17
CA GLU A 581 18.92 26.06 -13.03
C GLU A 581 17.50 26.54 -12.72
N ASN A 582 17.31 27.85 -12.68
CA ASN A 582 16.02 28.49 -12.45
C ASN A 582 15.52 29.10 -13.76
N ILE A 583 14.20 29.19 -13.91
CA ILE A 583 13.54 29.77 -15.11
C ILE A 583 13.83 31.26 -15.22
#